data_AF-A0A5C6AAC3-F1
#
_entry.id   AF-A0A5C6AAC3-F1
#
_cell.length_a   1.000
_cell.length_b   1.000
_cell.length_c   1.000
_cell.angle_alpha   90.00
_cell.angle_beta   90.00
_cell.angle_gamma   90.00
#
_symmetry.space_group_name_H-M   'P 1'
#
loop_
_entity.id
_entity.type
_entity.pdbx_description
1 polymer ?
#
loop_
_entity_poly.entity_id
_entity_poly.type
_entity_poly.pdbx_seq_one_letter_code
_entity_poly.pdbx_strand_id
1 'polypeptide(L)'
;MDSAFLERLLYEDESATLDFKREQYKFAKASEEEKSELIKDILGFANGWRRSDAYILIGVEEAIGCRSNVVGINDHLADHSLQQFVNNLTNKPVQFGYATVPIEGLQIGVIRVELQDRPIYLKKDFGKLKKGDVYVRRGSSTDPTKPATPDEIAQMGKAANALHDQAELSIEFAETKQAKPLGNLINWSAEYCEMPKRLSNNCYLSRWVERLPSLA
;
A
#
# COMPACT_ATOMS: atom_id res chain seq x y z
N MET A 1 -6.62 -4.26 8.25
CA MET A 1 -5.33 -3.58 8.14
C MET A 1 -4.37 -4.29 9.08
N ASP A 2 -3.16 -4.62 8.62
CA ASP A 2 -2.19 -5.41 9.40
C ASP A 2 -1.49 -4.54 10.46
N SER A 3 -1.52 -4.96 11.72
CA SER A 3 -0.92 -4.22 12.84
C SER A 3 0.60 -4.13 12.71
N ALA A 4 1.25 -5.18 12.17
CA ALA A 4 2.70 -5.18 11.97
C ALA A 4 3.14 -4.21 10.86
N PHE A 5 2.27 -3.97 9.87
CA PHE A 5 2.50 -2.94 8.85
C PHE A 5 2.43 -1.53 9.44
N LEU A 6 1.39 -1.23 10.24
CA LEU A 6 1.26 0.07 10.90
C LEU A 6 2.41 0.36 11.87
N GLU A 7 2.85 -0.65 12.60
CA GLU A 7 3.99 -0.52 13.50
C GLU A 7 5.26 -0.09 12.75
N ARG A 8 5.49 -0.61 11.53
CA ARG A 8 6.62 -0.17 10.69
C ARG A 8 6.49 1.28 10.26
N LEU A 9 5.30 1.74 9.90
CA LEU A 9 5.07 3.14 9.54
C LEU A 9 5.42 4.10 10.69
N LEU A 10 5.26 3.68 11.96
CA LEU A 10 5.64 4.52 13.11
C LEU A 10 7.16 4.75 13.21
N TYR A 11 7.99 3.94 12.56
CA TYR A 11 9.45 4.12 12.50
C TYR A 11 9.91 4.87 11.23
N GLU A 12 8.99 5.24 10.34
CA GLU A 12 9.29 6.04 9.15
C GLU A 12 9.11 7.54 9.46
N ASP A 13 9.89 8.38 8.79
CA ASP A 13 9.72 9.84 8.84
C ASP A 13 8.66 10.33 7.83
N GLU A 14 8.15 11.55 7.99
CA GLU A 14 7.23 12.14 7.01
C GLU A 14 7.82 12.15 5.60
N SER A 15 6.98 11.78 4.63
CA SER A 15 7.43 11.59 3.25
C SER A 15 6.35 11.91 2.24
N ALA A 16 6.63 11.63 0.96
CA ALA A 16 5.66 11.77 -0.12
C ALA A 16 4.49 10.77 -0.01
N THR A 17 4.61 9.73 0.82
CA THR A 17 3.61 8.67 1.01
C THR A 17 3.15 8.51 2.45
N LEU A 18 3.73 9.24 3.40
CA LEU A 18 3.38 9.17 4.82
C LEU A 18 3.27 10.57 5.42
N ASP A 19 2.24 10.79 6.22
CA ASP A 19 2.00 12.01 6.99
C ASP A 19 1.58 11.64 8.41
N PHE A 20 2.03 12.42 9.39
CA PHE A 20 1.56 12.27 10.76
C PHE A 20 0.70 13.48 11.13
N LYS A 21 -0.40 13.20 11.83
CA LYS A 21 -1.28 14.21 12.39
C LYS A 21 -1.50 13.89 13.86
N ARG A 22 -1.08 14.82 14.72
CA ARG A 22 -1.28 14.69 16.16
C ARG A 22 -2.76 14.70 16.54
N GLU A 23 -3.55 15.57 15.92
CA GLU A 23 -4.98 15.75 16.18
C GLU A 23 -5.84 15.34 14.99
N GLN A 24 -7.09 14.97 15.26
CA GLN A 24 -8.08 14.63 14.24
C GLN A 24 -8.48 15.86 13.41
N TYR A 25 -8.71 15.67 12.11
CA TYR A 25 -9.23 16.73 11.26
C TYR A 25 -10.62 17.17 11.73
N LYS A 26 -10.82 18.48 11.82
CA LYS A 26 -12.12 19.06 12.16
C LYS A 26 -13.10 18.84 11.01
N PHE A 27 -14.09 17.97 11.23
CA PHE A 27 -15.08 17.62 10.22
C PHE A 27 -16.51 17.94 10.68
N ALA A 28 -16.91 17.49 11.87
CA ALA A 28 -18.22 17.81 12.44
C ALA A 28 -18.26 19.27 12.91
N LYS A 29 -19.21 20.06 12.38
CA LYS A 29 -19.41 21.49 12.70
C LYS A 29 -18.22 22.42 12.39
N ALA A 30 -17.27 21.97 11.59
CA ALA A 30 -16.11 22.74 11.15
C ALA A 30 -16.44 23.67 9.96
N SER A 31 -15.69 24.77 9.83
CA SER A 31 -15.81 25.68 8.69
C SER A 31 -15.31 25.04 7.38
N GLU A 32 -15.61 25.64 6.23
CA GLU A 32 -15.06 25.14 4.95
C GLU A 32 -13.54 25.24 4.91
N GLU A 33 -12.95 26.26 5.54
CA GLU A 33 -11.50 26.43 5.67
C GLU A 33 -10.86 25.29 6.45
N GLU A 34 -11.45 24.90 7.59
CA GLU A 34 -10.94 23.79 8.40
C GLU A 34 -11.05 22.46 7.65
N LYS A 35 -12.18 22.22 6.97
CA LYS A 35 -12.36 21.03 6.13
C LYS A 35 -11.45 21.01 4.90
N SER A 36 -11.03 22.18 4.42
CA SER A 36 -10.17 22.27 3.25
C SER A 36 -8.78 21.68 3.49
N GLU A 37 -8.31 21.63 4.75
CA GLU A 37 -7.03 20.99 5.09
C GLU A 37 -7.06 19.47 4.81
N LEU A 38 -8.14 18.79 5.20
CA LEU A 38 -8.32 17.36 4.92
C LEU A 38 -8.36 17.09 3.41
N ILE A 39 -9.15 17.87 2.66
CA ILE A 39 -9.26 17.71 1.21
C ILE A 39 -7.91 17.99 0.54
N LYS A 40 -7.18 19.02 0.98
CA LYS A 40 -5.87 19.38 0.45
C LYS A 40 -4.90 18.20 0.59
N ASP A 41 -4.84 17.59 1.77
CA ASP A 41 -3.93 16.46 2.02
C ASP A 41 -4.34 15.23 1.18
N ILE A 42 -5.63 14.89 1.13
CA ILE A 42 -6.14 13.79 0.30
C ILE A 42 -5.83 14.02 -1.19
N LEU A 43 -6.08 15.22 -1.73
CA LEU A 43 -5.78 15.55 -3.12
C LEU A 43 -4.29 15.53 -3.40
N GLY A 44 -3.47 16.05 -2.48
CA GLY A 44 -2.02 16.02 -2.58
C GLY A 44 -1.49 14.59 -2.70
N PHE A 45 -2.01 13.66 -1.88
CA PHE A 45 -1.65 12.24 -1.94
C PHE A 45 -2.23 11.51 -3.15
N ALA A 46 -3.46 11.84 -3.55
CA ALA A 46 -4.09 11.22 -4.71
C ALA A 46 -3.38 11.61 -6.02
N ASN A 47 -2.86 12.84 -6.12
CA ASN A 47 -2.10 13.31 -7.29
C ASN A 47 -0.58 13.12 -7.17
N GLY A 48 -0.06 12.78 -6.00
CA GLY A 48 1.36 12.63 -5.71
C GLY A 48 2.09 11.66 -6.66
N TRP A 49 3.34 11.96 -6.98
CA TRP A 49 4.21 11.08 -7.77
C TRP A 49 4.74 9.93 -6.92
N ARG A 50 3.98 8.83 -6.85
CA ARG A 50 4.31 7.66 -6.02
C ARG A 50 4.07 6.33 -6.74
N ARG A 51 4.62 5.26 -6.15
CA ARG A 51 4.52 3.86 -6.65
C ARG A 51 3.76 2.92 -5.71
N SER A 52 3.43 3.39 -4.52
CA SER A 52 2.72 2.65 -3.47
C SER A 52 1.59 3.50 -2.92
N ASP A 53 0.72 2.89 -2.13
CA ASP A 53 -0.29 3.60 -1.35
C ASP A 53 0.33 4.61 -0.39
N ALA A 54 -0.45 5.63 -0.07
CA ALA A 54 -0.08 6.64 0.90
C ALA A 54 -0.96 6.56 2.15
N TYR A 55 -0.42 7.00 3.28
CA TYR A 55 -1.04 6.89 4.59
C TYR A 55 -0.96 8.21 5.35
N ILE A 56 -2.06 8.57 6.02
CA ILE A 56 -2.09 9.64 7.02
C ILE A 56 -2.42 8.97 8.35
N LEU A 57 -1.49 9.03 9.30
CA LEU A 57 -1.66 8.49 10.64
C LEU A 57 -2.09 9.61 11.59
N ILE A 58 -3.28 9.45 12.17
CA ILE A 58 -3.96 10.45 12.98
C ILE A 58 -3.98 10.00 14.44
N GLY A 59 -3.62 10.89 15.36
CA GLY A 59 -3.35 10.56 16.75
C GLY A 59 -1.90 10.11 16.96
N VAL A 60 -0.99 10.54 16.10
CA VAL A 60 0.45 10.22 16.17
C VAL A 60 1.25 11.50 16.03
N GLU A 61 2.22 11.69 16.91
CA GLU A 61 3.17 12.79 16.89
C GLU A 61 4.51 12.28 16.33
N GLU A 62 4.96 12.88 15.23
CA GLU A 62 6.21 12.51 14.56
C GLU A 62 7.41 12.70 15.50
N ALA A 63 8.32 11.73 15.50
CA ALA A 63 9.61 11.82 16.19
C ALA A 63 10.75 11.50 15.22
N ILE A 64 11.54 12.51 14.86
CA ILE A 64 12.59 12.38 13.83
C ILE A 64 13.65 11.36 14.28
N GLY A 65 13.90 10.35 13.43
CA GLY A 65 14.97 9.36 13.64
C GLY A 65 14.69 8.34 14.75
N CYS A 66 13.47 8.33 15.29
CA CYS A 66 13.01 7.42 16.32
C CYS A 66 11.58 6.96 15.99
N ARG A 67 11.05 6.04 16.80
CA ARG A 67 9.64 5.69 16.71
C ARG A 67 8.76 6.87 17.09
N SER A 68 7.79 7.19 16.24
CA SER A 68 6.77 8.21 16.48
C SER A 68 5.90 7.90 17.70
N ASN A 69 5.44 8.93 18.39
CA ASN A 69 4.72 8.82 19.63
C ASN A 69 3.21 8.67 19.37
N VAL A 70 2.60 7.61 19.91
CA VAL A 70 1.16 7.35 19.77
C VAL A 70 0.42 8.14 20.85
N VAL A 71 -0.35 9.15 20.44
CA VAL A 71 -1.16 9.99 21.34
C VAL A 71 -2.59 9.46 21.44
N GLY A 72 -3.11 8.92 20.35
CA GLY A 72 -4.49 8.47 20.22
C GLY A 72 -5.49 9.60 20.02
N ILE A 73 -6.68 9.24 19.54
CA ILE A 73 -7.82 10.12 19.35
C ILE A 73 -9.08 9.47 19.91
N ASN A 74 -10.01 10.30 20.40
CA ASN A 74 -11.30 9.84 20.91
C ASN A 74 -12.43 10.00 19.89
N ASP A 75 -12.27 10.95 18.96
CA ASP A 75 -13.26 11.24 17.92
C ASP A 75 -12.81 10.66 16.58
N HIS A 76 -13.67 9.80 16.02
CA HIS A 76 -13.43 9.12 14.76
C HIS A 76 -14.31 9.67 13.65
N LEU A 77 -13.74 9.73 12.45
CA LEU A 77 -14.47 10.13 11.25
C LEU A 77 -15.24 8.93 10.69
N ALA A 78 -16.42 9.19 10.15
CA ALA A 78 -17.19 8.17 9.46
C ALA A 78 -16.69 8.04 8.02
N ASP A 79 -16.12 6.88 7.66
CA ASP A 79 -15.55 6.61 6.33
C ASP A 79 -16.51 6.95 5.18
N HIS A 80 -17.74 6.46 5.24
CA HIS A 80 -18.76 6.75 4.22
C HIS A 80 -19.04 8.26 4.06
N SER A 81 -19.02 9.00 5.16
CA SER A 81 -19.27 10.45 5.15
C SER A 81 -18.09 11.19 4.53
N LEU A 82 -16.86 10.74 4.80
CA LEU A 82 -15.65 11.28 4.16
C LEU A 82 -15.63 11.01 2.67
N GLN A 83 -15.86 9.77 2.25
CA GLN A 83 -15.89 9.41 0.83
C GLN A 83 -16.95 10.21 0.08
N GLN A 84 -18.16 10.29 0.61
CA GLN A 84 -19.23 11.07 -0.01
C GLN A 84 -18.87 12.55 -0.10
N PHE A 85 -18.28 13.12 0.97
CA PHE A 85 -17.87 14.51 1.01
C PHE A 85 -16.80 14.83 -0.06
N VAL A 86 -15.73 14.04 -0.14
CA VAL A 86 -14.65 14.25 -1.11
C VAL A 86 -15.16 14.04 -2.54
N ASN A 87 -15.88 12.94 -2.81
CA ASN A 87 -16.39 12.61 -4.14
C ASN A 87 -17.38 13.65 -4.69
N ASN A 88 -18.14 14.30 -3.81
CA ASN A 88 -19.03 15.39 -4.22
C ASN A 88 -18.25 16.62 -4.72
N LEU A 89 -17.03 16.84 -4.21
CA LEU A 89 -16.20 17.99 -4.55
C LEU A 89 -15.28 17.73 -5.75
N THR A 90 -14.87 16.49 -6.00
CA THR A 90 -13.89 16.14 -7.03
C THR A 90 -14.49 15.80 -8.39
N ASN A 91 -13.70 15.96 -9.45
CA ASN A 91 -14.07 15.63 -10.84
C ASN A 91 -14.35 14.13 -11.06
N LYS A 92 -13.70 13.26 -10.30
CA LYS A 92 -13.90 11.81 -10.29
C LYS A 92 -13.82 11.26 -8.86
N PRO A 93 -14.36 10.04 -8.60
CA PRO A 93 -14.25 9.41 -7.28
C PRO A 93 -12.78 9.23 -6.88
N VAL A 94 -12.46 9.59 -5.65
CA VAL A 94 -11.12 9.38 -5.08
C VAL A 94 -11.10 8.05 -4.35
N GLN A 95 -10.13 7.21 -4.66
CA GLN A 95 -9.92 5.91 -4.01
C GLN A 95 -9.13 6.13 -2.71
N PHE A 96 -9.84 6.19 -1.60
CA PHE A 96 -9.26 6.26 -0.26
C PHE A 96 -10.23 5.65 0.76
N GLY A 97 -9.72 5.30 1.93
CA GLY A 97 -10.54 4.80 3.03
C GLY A 97 -10.01 5.24 4.39
N TYR A 98 -10.91 5.33 5.36
CA TYR A 98 -10.61 5.60 6.76
C TYR A 98 -10.84 4.35 7.61
N ALA A 99 -9.85 4.01 8.44
CA ALA A 99 -9.94 2.92 9.41
C ALA A 99 -9.49 3.40 10.79
N THR A 100 -10.15 2.89 11.83
CA THR A 100 -9.68 3.05 13.21
C THR A 100 -8.91 1.81 13.63
N VAL A 101 -7.72 2.00 14.20
CA VAL A 101 -6.87 0.89 14.62
C VAL A 101 -6.37 1.11 16.05
N PRO A 102 -6.48 0.12 16.95
CA PRO A 102 -5.89 0.20 18.27
C PRO A 102 -4.38 -0.11 18.22
N ILE A 103 -3.56 0.78 18.79
CA ILE A 103 -2.12 0.60 19.01
C ILE A 103 -1.84 0.98 20.46
N GLU A 104 -1.18 0.09 21.22
CA GLU A 104 -0.83 0.32 22.64
C GLU A 104 -2.04 0.68 23.54
N GLY A 105 -3.22 0.18 23.20
CA GLY A 105 -4.46 0.50 23.92
C GLY A 105 -5.06 1.88 23.59
N LEU A 106 -4.42 2.66 22.72
CA LEU A 106 -4.91 3.92 22.19
C LEU A 106 -5.49 3.71 20.79
N GLN A 107 -6.56 4.43 20.44
CA GLN A 107 -7.14 4.36 19.10
C GLN A 107 -6.51 5.42 18.21
N ILE A 108 -6.00 5.01 17.05
CA ILE A 108 -5.52 5.92 16.00
C ILE A 108 -6.42 5.85 14.77
N GLY A 109 -6.49 6.95 14.03
CA GLY A 109 -7.14 7.01 12.72
C GLY A 109 -6.13 6.80 11.60
N VAL A 110 -6.48 6.01 10.59
CA VAL A 110 -5.64 5.78 9.41
C VAL A 110 -6.43 6.11 8.16
N ILE A 111 -5.97 7.11 7.42
CA ILE A 111 -6.45 7.37 6.05
C ILE A 111 -5.47 6.70 5.10
N ARG A 112 -5.95 5.72 4.32
CA ARG A 112 -5.20 5.11 3.22
C ARG A 112 -5.67 5.71 1.92
N VAL A 113 -4.76 6.29 1.14
CA VAL A 113 -5.03 6.80 -0.21
C VAL A 113 -4.39 5.86 -1.22
N GLU A 114 -5.22 5.19 -2.00
CA GLU A 114 -4.78 4.17 -2.96
C GLU A 114 -4.11 4.82 -4.17
N LEU A 115 -3.18 4.09 -4.79
CA LEU A 115 -2.63 4.49 -6.08
C LEU A 115 -3.74 4.47 -7.14
N GLN A 116 -3.95 5.60 -7.81
CA GLN A 116 -5.10 5.80 -8.68
C GLN A 116 -4.78 6.73 -9.85
N ASP A 117 -5.68 6.80 -10.83
CA ASP A 117 -5.51 7.64 -12.02
C ASP A 117 -5.55 9.13 -11.70
N ARG A 118 -4.70 9.89 -12.38
CA ARG A 118 -4.49 11.34 -12.19
C ARG A 118 -4.69 12.07 -13.53
N PRO A 119 -5.05 13.36 -13.54
CA PRO A 119 -5.23 14.27 -12.40
C PRO A 119 -6.62 14.21 -11.75
N ILE A 120 -6.68 14.53 -10.46
CA ILE A 120 -7.90 14.74 -9.66
C ILE A 120 -7.92 16.21 -9.20
N TYR A 121 -9.04 16.90 -9.36
CA TYR A 121 -9.19 18.31 -8.99
C TYR A 121 -10.62 18.64 -8.54
N LEU A 122 -10.79 19.83 -7.96
CA LEU A 122 -12.08 20.30 -7.45
C LEU A 122 -12.99 20.86 -8.55
N LYS A 123 -14.28 20.53 -8.48
CA LYS A 123 -15.34 21.04 -9.37
C LYS A 123 -15.81 22.45 -9.00
N LYS A 124 -15.58 22.87 -7.74
CA LYS A 124 -15.91 24.19 -7.19
C LYS A 124 -14.85 24.63 -6.19
N ASP A 125 -14.75 25.93 -5.98
CA ASP A 125 -13.92 26.49 -4.90
C ASP A 125 -14.39 25.94 -3.54
N PHE A 126 -13.44 25.68 -2.65
CA PHE A 126 -13.74 25.15 -1.32
C PHE A 126 -12.67 25.58 -0.30
N GLY A 127 -13.05 26.45 0.65
CA GLY A 127 -12.11 27.04 1.60
C GLY A 127 -10.93 27.71 0.89
N LYS A 128 -9.71 27.23 1.17
CA LYS A 128 -8.47 27.74 0.56
C LYS A 128 -8.18 27.18 -0.85
N LEU A 129 -8.95 26.19 -1.29
CA LEU A 129 -8.72 25.46 -2.53
C LEU A 129 -9.57 26.02 -3.67
N LYS A 130 -9.00 26.08 -4.86
CA LYS A 130 -9.60 26.65 -6.06
C LYS A 130 -10.06 25.58 -7.03
N LYS A 131 -11.16 25.87 -7.71
CA LYS A 131 -11.70 25.04 -8.78
C LYS A 131 -10.68 24.88 -9.90
N GLY A 132 -10.52 23.65 -10.39
CA GLY A 132 -9.67 23.33 -11.53
C GLY A 132 -8.17 23.20 -11.21
N ASP A 133 -7.72 23.70 -10.06
CA ASP A 133 -6.34 23.52 -9.62
C ASP A 133 -6.08 22.07 -9.21
N VAL A 134 -4.94 21.55 -9.66
CA VAL A 134 -4.47 20.20 -9.34
C VAL A 134 -3.41 20.31 -8.25
N TYR A 135 -3.76 19.93 -7.02
CA TYR A 135 -2.83 19.93 -5.90
C TYR A 135 -2.01 18.65 -5.88
N VAL A 136 -0.68 18.78 -5.76
CA VAL A 136 0.27 17.67 -5.74
C VAL A 136 1.19 17.79 -4.52
N ARG A 137 1.37 16.68 -3.80
CA ARG A 137 2.32 16.62 -2.69
C ARG A 137 3.75 16.56 -3.22
N ARG A 138 4.63 17.41 -2.68
CA ARG A 138 6.06 17.47 -3.02
C ARG A 138 6.86 17.36 -1.72
N GLY A 139 7.61 16.28 -1.55
CA GLY A 139 8.24 15.95 -0.27
C GLY A 139 7.18 15.62 0.79
N SER A 140 7.25 16.25 1.96
CA SER A 140 6.31 16.04 3.08
C SER A 140 5.13 17.03 3.10
N SER A 141 4.92 17.85 2.06
CA SER A 141 3.84 18.84 2.09
C SER A 141 3.16 19.09 0.75
N THR A 142 1.93 19.61 0.84
CA THR A 142 1.12 20.06 -0.29
C THR A 142 0.93 21.56 -0.17
N ASP A 143 1.55 22.31 -1.08
CA ASP A 143 1.48 23.78 -1.13
C ASP A 143 0.31 24.24 -2.01
N PRO A 144 -0.77 24.82 -1.45
CA PRO A 144 -1.91 25.27 -2.22
C PRO A 144 -1.59 26.50 -3.11
N THR A 145 -0.50 27.21 -2.86
CA THR A 145 -0.08 28.36 -3.68
C THR A 145 0.65 27.94 -4.96
N LYS A 146 1.07 26.67 -5.04
CA LYS A 146 1.82 26.11 -6.17
C LYS A 146 1.13 24.85 -6.70
N PRO A 147 -0.05 24.99 -7.33
CA PRO A 147 -0.70 23.87 -8.00
C PRO A 147 0.19 23.32 -9.13
N ALA A 148 -0.15 22.13 -9.63
CA ALA A 148 0.58 21.48 -10.69
C ALA A 148 0.55 22.31 -11.98
N THR A 149 1.68 22.40 -12.67
CA THR A 149 1.76 23.09 -13.96
C THR A 149 1.06 22.28 -15.05
N PRO A 150 0.66 22.90 -16.18
CA PRO A 150 0.10 22.17 -17.32
C PRO A 150 1.00 21.02 -17.81
N ASP A 151 2.33 21.18 -17.73
CA ASP A 151 3.29 20.15 -18.10
C ASP A 151 3.26 18.97 -17.10
N GLU A 152 3.22 19.24 -15.80
CA GLU A 152 3.06 18.20 -14.78
C GLU A 152 1.74 17.45 -14.98
N ILE A 153 0.64 18.16 -15.26
CA ILE A 153 -0.68 17.58 -15.53
C ILE A 153 -0.64 16.69 -16.78
N ALA A 154 0.02 17.13 -17.86
CA ALA A 154 0.17 16.34 -19.07
C ALA A 154 1.00 15.07 -18.81
N GLN A 155 2.03 15.14 -17.96
CA GLN A 155 2.82 13.97 -17.57
C GLN A 155 2.02 12.99 -16.71
N MET A 156 1.14 13.48 -15.82
CA MET A 156 0.26 12.62 -15.01
C MET A 156 -0.61 11.73 -15.91
N GLY A 157 -1.19 12.30 -16.96
CA GLY A 157 -1.99 11.55 -17.94
C GLY A 157 -1.17 10.49 -18.69
N LYS A 158 0.08 10.79 -19.07
CA LYS A 158 0.98 9.81 -19.71
C LYS A 158 1.33 8.65 -18.77
N ALA A 159 1.59 8.95 -17.50
CA ALA A 159 1.96 7.95 -16.50
C ALA A 159 0.80 6.96 -16.21
N ALA A 160 -0.45 7.44 -16.22
CA ALA A 160 -1.63 6.56 -16.07
C ALA A 160 -1.73 5.52 -17.21
N ASN A 161 -1.39 5.93 -18.43
CA ASN A 161 -1.34 5.02 -19.58
C ASN A 161 -0.17 4.02 -19.46
N ALA A 162 0.99 4.45 -18.96
CA ALA A 162 2.13 3.56 -18.76
C ALA A 162 1.91 2.52 -17.64
N LEU A 163 1.11 2.83 -16.61
CA LEU A 163 0.71 1.85 -15.59
C LEU A 163 -0.16 0.71 -16.14
N HIS A 164 -0.83 0.93 -17.28
CA HIS A 164 -1.60 -0.10 -17.99
C HIS A 164 -0.71 -1.00 -18.87
N ASP A 165 0.50 -0.57 -19.21
CA ASP A 165 1.54 -1.43 -19.81
C ASP A 165 2.26 -2.19 -18.69
N GLN A 166 1.53 -3.05 -17.96
CA GLN A 166 2.16 -3.91 -16.97
C GLN A 166 3.04 -4.94 -17.68
N ALA A 167 4.35 -4.84 -17.50
CA ALA A 167 5.26 -5.90 -17.85
C ALA A 167 4.97 -7.11 -16.95
N GLU A 168 4.38 -8.15 -17.52
CA GLU A 168 4.12 -9.40 -16.82
C GLU A 168 5.42 -10.23 -16.77
N LEU A 169 5.91 -10.49 -15.56
CA LEU A 169 7.07 -11.36 -15.33
C LEU A 169 6.57 -12.73 -14.85
N SER A 170 6.59 -13.72 -15.74
CA SER A 170 6.30 -15.12 -15.40
C SER A 170 7.59 -15.88 -15.08
N ILE A 171 7.67 -16.49 -13.91
CA ILE A 171 8.79 -17.37 -13.52
C ILE A 171 8.28 -18.82 -13.53
N GLU A 172 9.01 -19.70 -14.21
CA GLU A 172 8.74 -21.14 -14.26
C GLU A 172 9.98 -21.92 -13.84
N PHE A 173 9.76 -23.10 -13.25
CA PHE A 173 10.81 -24.06 -13.03
C PHE A 173 11.24 -24.67 -14.35
N ALA A 174 12.52 -25.02 -14.49
CA ALA A 174 13.04 -25.68 -15.68
C ALA A 174 14.00 -26.81 -15.32
N GLU A 175 14.05 -27.84 -16.16
CA GLU A 175 15.00 -28.94 -16.03
C GLU A 175 16.44 -28.43 -16.25
N THR A 176 17.32 -28.67 -15.28
CA THR A 176 18.66 -28.07 -15.22
C THR A 176 19.56 -28.38 -16.42
N LYS A 177 19.35 -29.53 -17.08
CA LYS A 177 20.20 -29.98 -18.20
C LYS A 177 19.65 -29.60 -19.57
N GLN A 178 18.34 -29.45 -19.70
CA GLN A 178 17.67 -29.25 -21.00
C GLN A 178 16.94 -27.91 -21.10
N ALA A 179 16.95 -27.11 -20.02
CA ALA A 179 16.20 -25.87 -19.89
C ALA A 179 14.72 -26.02 -20.27
N LYS A 180 14.17 -27.23 -20.13
CA LYS A 180 12.79 -27.55 -20.46
C LYS A 180 11.88 -27.03 -19.35
N PRO A 181 10.85 -26.22 -19.67
CA PRO A 181 9.94 -25.69 -18.65
C PRO A 181 9.14 -26.82 -17.99
N LEU A 182 9.05 -26.76 -16.67
CA LEU A 182 8.30 -27.65 -15.78
C LEU A 182 7.03 -26.97 -15.23
N GLY A 183 6.84 -25.70 -15.57
CA GLY A 183 5.71 -24.88 -15.11
C GLY A 183 6.02 -24.12 -13.81
N ASN A 184 5.00 -23.43 -13.31
CA ASN A 184 5.07 -22.56 -12.12
C ASN A 184 4.83 -23.29 -10.79
N LEU A 185 4.43 -24.57 -10.83
CA LEU A 185 4.18 -25.39 -9.66
C LEU A 185 4.72 -26.80 -9.88
N ILE A 186 5.59 -27.26 -8.97
CA ILE A 186 6.10 -28.63 -8.97
C ILE A 186 5.60 -29.32 -7.71
N ASN A 187 5.04 -30.51 -7.89
CA ASN A 187 4.74 -31.44 -6.81
C ASN A 187 5.73 -32.60 -6.87
N TRP A 188 6.28 -32.98 -5.73
CA TRP A 188 7.08 -34.19 -5.58
C TRP A 188 6.61 -35.01 -4.39
N SER A 189 6.65 -36.32 -4.54
CA SER A 189 6.55 -37.27 -3.44
C SER A 189 7.96 -37.70 -3.06
N ALA A 190 8.25 -37.67 -1.77
CA ALA A 190 9.49 -38.20 -1.22
C ALA A 190 9.14 -39.29 -0.21
N GLU A 191 9.82 -40.42 -0.30
CA GLU A 191 9.73 -41.49 0.69
C GLU A 191 11.00 -41.44 1.55
N TYR A 192 10.80 -41.51 2.86
CA TYR A 192 11.92 -41.61 3.80
C TYR A 192 12.37 -43.06 3.89
N CYS A 193 13.54 -43.35 3.31
CA CYS A 193 14.15 -44.67 3.39
C CYS A 193 15.26 -44.67 4.44
N GLU A 194 15.12 -45.49 5.48
CA GLU A 194 16.22 -45.75 6.40
C GLU A 194 17.22 -46.70 5.76
N MET A 195 18.49 -46.29 5.74
CA MET A 195 19.56 -47.17 5.29
C MET A 195 19.73 -48.29 6.33
N PRO A 196 19.62 -49.58 5.94
CA PRO A 196 19.80 -50.68 6.89
C PRO A 196 21.21 -50.62 7.49
N LYS A 197 21.31 -50.93 8.78
CA LYS A 197 22.60 -50.97 9.50
C LYS A 197 23.55 -51.89 8.75
N ARG A 198 24.71 -51.36 8.33
CA ARG A 198 25.78 -52.17 7.73
C ARG A 198 26.16 -53.27 8.72
N LEU A 199 25.83 -54.52 8.37
CA LEU A 199 26.33 -55.68 9.08
C LEU A 199 27.86 -55.69 8.91
N SER A 200 28.57 -55.39 10.00
CA SER A 200 30.00 -55.63 10.09
C SER A 200 30.22 -57.13 10.12
N ASN A 201 30.30 -57.76 8.94
CA ASN A 201 31.22 -58.84 8.63
C ASN A 201 31.11 -59.19 7.13
N ASN A 202 32.24 -58.96 6.46
CA ASN A 202 32.63 -59.28 5.09
C ASN A 202 31.71 -60.17 4.21
N CYS A 203 31.39 -59.55 3.06
CA CYS A 203 31.57 -60.07 1.70
C CYS A 203 30.48 -60.93 1.01
N TYR A 204 30.09 -60.37 -0.15
CA TYR A 204 29.46 -60.96 -1.35
C TYR A 204 27.93 -61.13 -1.39
N LEU A 205 27.29 -60.10 -1.95
CA LEU A 205 26.31 -60.16 -3.04
C LEU A 205 25.57 -61.50 -3.20
N SER A 206 24.31 -61.53 -2.80
CA SER A 206 23.30 -62.19 -3.63
C SER A 206 21.92 -61.55 -3.44
N ARG A 207 21.43 -61.02 -4.58
CA ARG A 207 20.02 -60.94 -4.99
C ARG A 207 18.99 -60.39 -4.01
N TRP A 208 18.53 -59.17 -4.29
CA TRP A 208 17.11 -58.86 -4.26
C TRP A 208 16.74 -58.09 -5.54
N VAL A 209 16.26 -58.83 -6.54
CA VAL A 209 15.34 -58.31 -7.55
C VAL A 209 14.01 -58.96 -7.21
N GLU A 210 13.15 -58.24 -6.51
CA GLU A 210 11.71 -58.50 -6.54
C GLU A 210 11.02 -57.21 -6.96
N ARG A 211 10.62 -57.21 -8.23
CA ARG A 211 9.55 -56.36 -8.75
C ARG A 211 8.27 -56.67 -7.99
N LEU A 212 7.40 -55.67 -7.85
CA LEU A 212 5.98 -55.65 -8.28
C LEU A 212 5.29 -54.38 -7.74
N PRO A 213 4.17 -53.90 -8.32
CA PRO A 213 3.58 -54.17 -9.63
C PRO A 213 3.35 -52.89 -10.47
N SER A 214 3.09 -53.10 -11.76
CA SER A 214 2.57 -52.12 -12.71
C SER A 214 1.19 -51.62 -12.29
N LEU A 215 1.02 -50.29 -12.21
CA LEU A 215 -0.29 -49.64 -12.17
C LEU A 215 -0.93 -49.74 -13.56
N ALA A 216 -2.12 -50.35 -13.60
CA ALA A 216 -3.13 -50.12 -14.64
C ALA A 216 -4.12 -49.09 -14.11
#